data_AF-A0AA41N398-F1
#
_entry.id   AF-A0AA41N398-F1
#
_cell.length_a   1.000
_cell.length_b   1.000
_cell.length_c   1.000
_cell.angle_alpha   90.00
_cell.angle_beta   90.00
_cell.angle_gamma   90.00
#
_symmetry.space_group_name_H-M   'P 1'
#
loop_
_entity.id
_entity.type
_entity.pdbx_description
1 polymer ?
#
loop_
_entity_poly.entity_id
_entity_poly.type
_entity_poly.pdbx_seq_one_letter_code
_entity_poly.pdbx_strand_id
1 'polypeptide(L)'
;MGYSIFPSLQMYKLGLSADPKEVAAIEARRNREKDRQSRFFNVRNRVMGVDVEALNNQVEEKKLREATEQSKDAAYGTKQVQYDLVAQMLEKEEAERARRLAKKIQDFREQKQQLKNRREFDPWDPDRLQREFPVYLNDSDTFYGPASMQCFFGEDLERATNLRMQQEQFRYSLEGQLQEQQQAKVDEKCADMLSDQLHLAINMQAAHLARLEESCRMAMMFANANANKAQAAEVAERQRLEHQRQQEANLMEIQNQITSDLLTENPQVAQNSTAPHRVLPYCWKGMTPEQRAAIRKDQETQCREKEAKHQAEQALDTEWESQTIHLAQAALELEEQERELCAEFRRGLGSFNQQLAKEQKAQ
;
A
#
# COMPACT_ATOMS: atom_id res chain seq x y z
N MET A 1 197.36 132.94 1.82
CA MET A 1 198.39 132.99 0.76
C MET A 1 197.92 132.03 -0.30
N GLY A 2 197.37 132.55 -1.40
CA GLY A 2 198.19 132.70 -2.60
C GLY A 2 197.99 131.43 -3.45
N TYR A 3 197.98 131.44 -4.77
CA TYR A 3 198.55 132.37 -5.72
C TYR A 3 197.93 132.05 -7.10
N SER A 4 197.90 133.07 -7.96
CA SER A 4 198.07 132.99 -9.44
C SER A 4 196.99 132.31 -10.29
N ILE A 5 196.64 132.67 -11.53
CA ILE A 5 196.74 133.83 -12.46
C ILE A 5 196.44 133.22 -13.87
N PHE A 6 195.72 133.95 -14.75
CA PHE A 6 195.55 133.79 -16.23
C PHE A 6 194.56 132.74 -16.82
N PRO A 7 193.97 132.96 -18.03
CA PRO A 7 192.97 133.98 -18.36
C PRO A 7 191.73 133.47 -19.14
N SER A 8 190.75 134.36 -19.24
CA SER A 8 189.52 134.39 -20.05
C SER A 8 189.69 134.39 -21.58
N LEU A 9 188.62 133.99 -22.31
CA LEU A 9 187.99 134.60 -23.54
C LEU A 9 187.33 133.48 -24.37
N GLN A 10 186.01 133.34 -24.61
CA GLN A 10 184.83 134.20 -24.81
C GLN A 10 184.62 134.78 -26.22
N MET A 11 183.44 134.43 -26.78
CA MET A 11 182.70 135.01 -27.93
C MET A 11 183.16 134.59 -29.35
N TYR A 12 182.26 134.15 -30.25
CA TYR A 12 181.08 134.89 -30.73
C TYR A 12 179.77 134.10 -30.83
N LYS A 13 178.67 134.83 -30.56
CA LYS A 13 177.26 134.48 -30.76
C LYS A 13 176.90 134.44 -32.25
N LEU A 14 176.17 133.41 -32.69
CA LEU A 14 175.34 133.43 -33.89
C LEU A 14 173.94 132.91 -33.50
N GLY A 15 172.97 133.82 -33.45
CA GLY A 15 171.57 133.48 -33.25
C GLY A 15 170.94 133.05 -34.57
N LEU A 16 170.46 131.80 -34.62
CA LEU A 16 169.45 131.37 -35.61
C LEU A 16 168.11 131.27 -34.88
N SER A 17 167.09 131.94 -35.43
CA SER A 17 165.75 132.01 -34.85
C SER A 17 165.13 130.62 -34.77
N ALA A 18 164.62 130.24 -33.59
CA ALA A 18 163.89 128.99 -33.42
C ALA A 18 162.66 128.95 -34.33
N ASP A 19 162.44 127.81 -34.99
CA ASP A 19 161.31 127.54 -35.88
C ASP A 19 159.98 127.59 -35.09
N PRO A 20 158.95 128.35 -35.51
CA PRO A 20 157.67 128.45 -34.82
C PRO A 20 156.97 127.10 -34.62
N LYS A 21 157.21 126.10 -35.47
CA LYS A 21 156.62 124.76 -35.33
C LYS A 21 157.28 123.98 -34.19
N GLU A 22 158.59 124.13 -34.02
CA GLU A 22 159.33 123.57 -32.89
C GLU A 22 158.94 124.28 -31.59
N VAL A 23 158.77 125.60 -31.62
CA VAL A 23 158.28 126.37 -30.45
C VAL A 23 156.87 125.94 -30.06
N ALA A 24 155.93 125.80 -31.00
CA ALA A 24 154.57 125.32 -30.72
C ALA A 24 154.54 123.87 -30.24
N ALA A 25 155.42 123.00 -30.78
CA ALA A 25 155.55 121.62 -30.30
C ALA A 25 156.16 121.57 -28.89
N ILE A 26 157.15 122.41 -28.59
CA ILE A 26 157.76 122.54 -27.26
C ILE A 26 156.75 123.12 -26.27
N GLU A 27 155.97 124.13 -26.65
CA GLU A 27 154.91 124.70 -25.82
C GLU A 27 153.76 123.73 -25.61
N ALA A 28 153.31 123.00 -26.64
CA ALA A 28 152.33 121.94 -26.48
C ALA A 28 152.85 120.80 -25.60
N ARG A 29 154.16 120.47 -25.69
CA ARG A 29 154.79 119.50 -24.79
C ARG A 29 154.87 120.04 -23.37
N ARG A 30 155.24 121.30 -23.17
CA ARG A 30 155.22 121.98 -21.87
C ARG A 30 153.81 122.08 -21.29
N ASN A 31 152.80 122.35 -22.11
CA ASN A 31 151.41 122.48 -21.68
C ASN A 31 150.83 121.10 -21.35
N ARG A 32 151.07 120.06 -22.17
CA ARG A 32 150.73 118.67 -21.80
C ARG A 32 151.45 118.23 -20.54
N GLU A 33 152.72 118.60 -20.37
CA GLU A 33 153.50 118.29 -19.17
C GLU A 33 152.97 119.06 -17.95
N LYS A 34 152.54 120.32 -18.11
CA LYS A 34 151.84 121.10 -17.08
C LYS A 34 150.47 120.53 -16.75
N ASP A 35 149.69 120.09 -17.73
CA ASP A 35 148.39 119.45 -17.54
C ASP A 35 148.54 118.06 -16.92
N ARG A 36 149.65 117.39 -17.19
CA ARG A 36 150.03 116.14 -16.54
C ARG A 36 150.49 116.41 -15.11
N GLN A 37 151.32 117.40 -14.89
CA GLN A 37 151.79 117.81 -13.56
C GLN A 37 150.63 118.29 -12.69
N SER A 38 149.68 119.06 -13.21
CA SER A 38 148.47 119.50 -12.50
C SER A 38 147.57 118.32 -12.13
N ARG A 39 147.60 117.23 -12.90
CA ARG A 39 146.94 115.95 -12.56
C ARG A 39 147.73 115.12 -11.54
N PHE A 40 149.06 115.05 -11.66
CA PHE A 40 149.91 114.18 -10.81
C PHE A 40 150.25 114.78 -9.44
N PHE A 41 150.51 116.09 -9.37
CA PHE A 41 150.85 116.79 -8.12
C PHE A 41 149.62 117.09 -7.27
N ASN A 42 148.44 117.20 -7.87
CA ASN A 42 147.20 117.38 -7.12
C ASN A 42 146.72 116.03 -6.58
N VAL A 43 147.07 115.74 -5.31
CA VAL A 43 146.78 114.45 -4.63
C VAL A 43 145.31 114.06 -4.73
N ARG A 44 144.38 115.03 -4.68
CA ARG A 44 142.94 114.77 -4.73
C ARG A 44 142.48 114.25 -6.09
N ASN A 45 142.97 114.82 -7.18
CA ASN A 45 142.64 114.36 -8.54
C ASN A 45 143.29 113.00 -8.86
N ARG A 46 144.43 112.69 -8.23
CA ARG A 46 145.10 111.39 -8.39
C ARG A 46 144.36 110.23 -7.73
N VAL A 47 143.70 110.48 -6.60
CA VAL A 47 142.96 109.45 -5.84
C VAL A 47 141.48 109.42 -6.25
N MET A 48 140.86 110.57 -6.53
CA MET A 48 139.41 110.71 -6.77
C MET A 48 139.08 111.57 -8.01
N GLY A 49 139.90 111.53 -9.06
CA GLY A 49 139.60 112.22 -10.31
C GLY A 49 138.51 111.48 -11.10
N VAL A 50 137.30 112.03 -11.14
CA VAL A 50 136.16 111.50 -11.91
C VAL A 50 135.55 112.63 -12.73
N ASP A 51 135.26 112.35 -14.01
CA ASP A 51 134.58 113.29 -14.91
C ASP A 51 133.07 113.26 -14.65
N VAL A 52 132.62 114.21 -13.83
CA VAL A 52 131.22 114.32 -13.39
C VAL A 52 130.29 114.69 -14.55
N GLU A 53 130.76 115.48 -15.52
CA GLU A 53 129.95 115.92 -16.66
C GLU A 53 129.66 114.74 -17.62
N ALA A 54 130.67 113.94 -17.93
CA ALA A 54 130.50 112.73 -18.74
C ALA A 54 129.58 111.70 -18.06
N LEU A 55 129.73 111.49 -16.75
CA LEU A 55 128.84 110.61 -15.99
C LEU A 55 127.40 111.11 -15.96
N ASN A 56 127.18 112.42 -15.79
CA ASN A 56 125.84 113.01 -15.83
C ASN A 56 125.18 112.78 -17.19
N ASN A 57 125.91 112.97 -18.30
CA ASN A 57 125.38 112.70 -19.64
C ASN A 57 125.04 111.22 -19.84
N GLN A 58 125.86 110.28 -19.34
CA GLN A 58 125.56 108.85 -19.39
C GLN A 58 124.33 108.48 -18.56
N VAL A 59 124.15 109.11 -17.39
CA VAL A 59 122.96 108.91 -16.55
C VAL A 59 121.70 109.43 -17.26
N GLU A 60 121.76 110.60 -17.88
CA GLU A 60 120.62 111.16 -18.64
C GLU A 60 120.27 110.31 -19.86
N GLU A 61 121.27 109.82 -20.62
CA GLU A 61 121.02 108.90 -21.73
C GLU A 61 120.38 107.59 -21.24
N LYS A 62 120.86 107.05 -20.11
CA LYS A 62 120.29 105.84 -19.52
C LYS A 62 118.84 106.07 -19.07
N LYS A 63 118.55 107.20 -18.42
CA LYS A 63 117.17 107.58 -18.03
C LYS A 63 116.25 107.71 -19.25
N LEU A 64 116.73 108.30 -20.34
CA LEU A 64 115.98 108.41 -21.59
C LEU A 64 115.68 107.02 -22.18
N ARG A 65 116.67 106.13 -22.23
CA ARG A 65 116.46 104.74 -22.68
C ARG A 65 115.44 104.01 -21.80
N GLU A 66 115.63 104.04 -20.48
CA GLU A 66 114.72 103.42 -19.50
C GLU A 66 113.28 103.99 -19.65
N ALA A 67 113.11 105.30 -19.85
CA ALA A 67 111.80 105.90 -20.08
C ALA A 67 111.16 105.47 -21.41
N THR A 68 111.95 105.33 -22.48
CA THR A 68 111.43 104.83 -23.76
C THR A 68 111.04 103.36 -23.70
N GLU A 69 111.76 102.53 -22.95
CA GLU A 69 111.42 101.12 -22.71
C GLU A 69 110.14 101.02 -21.86
N GLN A 70 110.03 101.79 -20.77
CA GLN A 70 108.81 101.84 -19.96
C GLN A 70 107.58 102.29 -20.77
N SER A 71 107.74 103.27 -21.67
CA SER A 71 106.67 103.70 -22.57
C SER A 71 106.26 102.61 -23.56
N LYS A 72 107.22 101.87 -24.11
CA LYS A 72 106.95 100.70 -24.98
C LYS A 72 106.24 99.59 -24.20
N ASP A 73 106.72 99.26 -23.02
CA ASP A 73 106.13 98.22 -22.17
C ASP A 73 104.71 98.59 -21.74
N ALA A 74 104.45 99.85 -21.40
CA ALA A 74 103.11 100.36 -21.14
C ALA A 74 102.20 100.24 -22.38
N ALA A 75 102.72 100.53 -23.59
CA ALA A 75 101.98 100.37 -24.83
C ALA A 75 101.70 98.89 -25.17
N TYR A 76 102.61 97.97 -24.85
CA TYR A 76 102.37 96.53 -24.99
C TYR A 76 101.38 96.01 -23.95
N GLY A 77 101.48 96.45 -22.69
CA GLY A 77 100.54 96.09 -21.63
C GLY A 77 99.12 96.54 -21.95
N THR A 78 98.93 97.74 -22.49
CA THR A 78 97.61 98.22 -22.93
C THR A 78 97.04 97.39 -24.09
N LYS A 79 97.86 96.99 -25.06
CA LYS A 79 97.45 96.08 -26.15
C LYS A 79 97.11 94.68 -25.63
N GLN A 80 97.88 94.15 -24.68
CA GLN A 80 97.61 92.85 -24.08
C GLN A 80 96.23 92.85 -23.38
N VAL A 81 95.94 93.87 -22.59
CA VAL A 81 94.62 94.04 -21.95
C VAL A 81 93.49 94.09 -22.99
N GLN A 82 93.70 94.76 -24.13
CA GLN A 82 92.73 94.78 -25.22
C GLN A 82 92.53 93.40 -25.85
N TYR A 83 93.61 92.65 -26.11
CA TYR A 83 93.51 91.29 -26.65
C TYR A 83 92.87 90.31 -25.66
N ASP A 84 93.19 90.40 -24.37
CA ASP A 84 92.59 89.57 -23.33
C ASP A 84 91.08 89.83 -23.22
N LEU A 85 90.66 91.10 -23.33
CA LEU A 85 89.24 91.45 -23.37
C LEU A 85 88.52 90.82 -24.58
N VAL A 86 89.13 90.88 -25.77
CA VAL A 86 88.57 90.26 -26.98
C VAL A 86 88.49 88.74 -26.83
N ALA A 87 89.52 88.10 -26.27
CA ALA A 87 89.51 86.66 -26.01
C ALA A 87 88.38 86.24 -25.06
N GLN A 88 88.19 86.97 -23.95
CA GLN A 88 87.09 86.72 -23.01
C GLN A 88 85.71 86.92 -23.66
N MET A 89 85.56 87.88 -24.56
CA MET A 89 84.32 88.08 -25.30
C MET A 89 84.02 86.90 -26.23
N LEU A 90 85.01 86.44 -27.01
CA LEU A 90 84.85 85.30 -27.92
C LEU A 90 84.54 84.00 -27.15
N GLU A 91 85.20 83.76 -26.01
CA GLU A 91 84.93 82.61 -25.16
C GLU A 91 83.49 82.63 -24.63
N LYS A 92 82.99 83.80 -24.20
CA LYS A 92 81.58 83.96 -23.79
C LYS A 92 80.61 83.68 -24.94
N GLU A 93 80.89 84.18 -26.13
CA GLU A 93 80.06 83.92 -27.31
C GLU A 93 80.05 82.44 -27.71
N GLU A 94 81.19 81.76 -27.65
CA GLU A 94 81.28 80.32 -27.89
C GLU A 94 80.54 79.52 -26.82
N ALA A 95 80.71 79.87 -25.54
CA ALA A 95 79.98 79.24 -24.45
C ALA A 95 78.46 79.43 -24.59
N GLU A 96 78.00 80.61 -25.00
CA GLU A 96 76.58 80.85 -25.29
C GLU A 96 76.09 80.03 -26.49
N ARG A 97 76.87 79.94 -27.58
CA ARG A 97 76.53 79.10 -28.74
C ARG A 97 76.42 77.63 -28.34
N ALA A 98 77.36 77.12 -27.54
CA ALA A 98 77.34 75.77 -27.01
C ALA A 98 76.10 75.52 -26.13
N ARG A 99 75.75 76.45 -25.23
CA ARG A 99 74.53 76.38 -24.41
C ARG A 99 73.26 76.35 -25.27
N ARG A 100 73.16 77.22 -26.27
CA ARG A 100 72.00 77.25 -27.20
C ARG A 100 71.87 75.94 -27.96
N LEU A 101 72.98 75.37 -28.42
CA LEU A 101 72.98 74.09 -29.13
C LEU A 101 72.58 72.93 -28.19
N ALA A 102 73.17 72.87 -26.99
CA ALA A 102 72.82 71.86 -25.99
C ALA A 102 71.33 71.91 -25.63
N LYS A 103 70.78 73.13 -25.45
CA LYS A 103 69.35 73.33 -25.22
C LYS A 103 68.50 72.79 -26.38
N LYS A 104 68.84 73.13 -27.64
CA LYS A 104 68.11 72.59 -28.82
C LYS A 104 68.16 71.06 -28.91
N ILE A 105 69.31 70.46 -28.59
CA ILE A 105 69.45 68.99 -28.57
C ILE A 105 68.55 68.39 -27.48
N GLN A 106 68.54 69.00 -26.30
CA GLN A 106 67.70 68.56 -25.19
C GLN A 106 66.21 68.71 -25.53
N ASP A 107 65.79 69.86 -26.06
CA ASP A 107 64.42 70.11 -26.51
C ASP A 107 64.00 69.07 -27.57
N PHE A 108 64.89 68.71 -28.50
CA PHE A 108 64.62 67.68 -29.50
C PHE A 108 64.47 66.28 -28.89
N ARG A 109 65.34 65.91 -27.95
CA ARG A 109 65.24 64.64 -27.20
C ARG A 109 63.91 64.56 -26.47
N GLU A 110 63.54 65.63 -25.78
CA GLU A 110 62.29 65.73 -25.03
C GLU A 110 61.05 65.72 -25.92
N GLN A 111 61.07 66.30 -27.11
CA GLN A 111 59.89 66.32 -27.97
C GLN A 111 59.72 65.05 -28.80
N LYS A 112 60.81 64.55 -29.40
CA LYS A 112 60.75 63.52 -30.45
C LYS A 112 61.26 62.16 -30.02
N GLN A 113 62.11 62.07 -28.99
CA GLN A 113 62.73 60.82 -28.55
C GLN A 113 62.18 60.30 -27.23
N GLN A 114 60.98 60.75 -26.82
CA GLN A 114 60.29 60.20 -25.66
C GLN A 114 60.02 58.70 -25.84
N LEU A 115 60.14 57.95 -24.76
CA LEU A 115 59.84 56.52 -24.73
C LEU A 115 58.42 56.21 -25.22
N LYS A 116 57.45 57.05 -24.86
CA LYS A 116 56.03 56.96 -25.24
C LYS A 116 55.78 57.01 -26.74
N ASN A 117 56.67 57.62 -27.51
CA ASN A 117 56.52 57.81 -28.96
C ASN A 117 57.14 56.67 -29.78
N ARG A 118 57.64 55.60 -29.13
CA ARG A 118 58.20 54.44 -29.83
C ARG A 118 57.07 53.54 -30.34
N ARG A 119 57.24 52.95 -31.52
CA ARG A 119 56.29 51.99 -32.11
C ARG A 119 56.06 50.75 -31.24
N GLU A 120 57.10 50.36 -30.50
CA GLU A 120 57.06 49.19 -29.63
C GLU A 120 56.66 49.57 -28.19
N PHE A 121 56.29 50.81 -27.90
CA PHE A 121 55.96 51.21 -26.52
C PHE A 121 54.76 50.43 -25.99
N ASP A 122 53.74 50.15 -26.81
CA ASP A 122 52.53 49.45 -26.38
C ASP A 122 52.84 48.08 -25.74
N PRO A 123 53.68 47.19 -26.33
CA PRO A 123 54.16 45.99 -25.64
C PRO A 123 54.92 46.21 -24.33
N TRP A 124 55.64 47.32 -24.20
CA TRP A 124 56.53 47.63 -23.07
C TRP A 124 55.91 48.56 -22.01
N ASP A 125 54.66 49.01 -22.20
CA ASP A 125 53.98 49.90 -21.26
C ASP A 125 53.71 49.15 -19.93
N PRO A 126 54.27 49.61 -18.79
CA PRO A 126 54.04 48.97 -17.49
C PRO A 126 52.56 48.96 -17.07
N ASP A 127 51.75 49.92 -17.58
CA ASP A 127 50.32 50.02 -17.26
C ASP A 127 49.44 49.23 -18.23
N ARG A 128 50.03 48.50 -19.18
CA ARG A 128 49.30 47.78 -20.23
C ARG A 128 48.22 46.86 -19.65
N LEU A 129 48.56 46.06 -18.64
CA LEU A 129 47.64 45.13 -18.00
C LEU A 129 46.48 45.83 -17.26
N GLN A 130 46.63 47.10 -16.89
CA GLN A 130 45.57 47.89 -16.25
C GLN A 130 44.65 48.55 -17.27
N ARG A 131 45.13 48.80 -18.50
CA ARG A 131 44.35 49.38 -19.61
C ARG A 131 43.69 48.33 -20.48
N GLU A 132 44.21 47.10 -20.50
CA GLU A 132 43.58 45.96 -21.16
C GLU A 132 42.22 45.70 -20.49
N PHE A 133 41.16 45.67 -21.30
CA PHE A 133 39.85 45.25 -20.83
C PHE A 133 39.90 43.77 -20.46
N PRO A 134 39.21 43.34 -19.39
CA PRO A 134 39.05 41.92 -19.12
C PRO A 134 38.53 41.24 -20.39
N VAL A 135 39.21 40.17 -20.81
CA VAL A 135 38.88 39.42 -22.03
C VAL A 135 37.44 38.89 -21.99
N TYR A 136 36.89 38.72 -20.80
CA TYR A 136 35.51 38.33 -20.54
C TYR A 136 34.86 39.33 -19.58
N LEU A 137 33.87 40.09 -20.06
CA LEU A 137 33.16 41.10 -19.28
C LEU A 137 31.71 40.71 -18.98
N ASN A 138 30.97 40.21 -19.98
CA ASN A 138 29.60 39.70 -19.82
C ASN A 138 29.27 38.64 -20.88
N ASP A 139 28.41 37.69 -20.53
CA ASP A 139 28.02 36.53 -21.36
C ASP A 139 27.22 36.93 -22.62
N SER A 140 26.78 38.20 -22.69
CA SER A 140 25.90 38.73 -23.74
C SER A 140 26.62 39.60 -24.77
N ASP A 141 27.95 39.56 -24.85
CA ASP A 141 28.69 40.37 -25.80
C ASP A 141 28.76 39.73 -27.20
N THR A 142 28.25 40.46 -28.20
CA THR A 142 28.13 40.06 -29.61
C THR A 142 29.48 39.86 -30.33
N PHE A 143 30.61 40.09 -29.64
CA PHE A 143 31.95 40.11 -30.23
C PHE A 143 32.64 38.74 -30.27
N TYR A 144 32.10 37.72 -29.60
CA TYR A 144 32.73 36.42 -29.46
C TYR A 144 32.09 35.38 -30.39
N GLY A 145 32.74 35.11 -31.52
CA GLY A 145 32.38 34.00 -32.40
C GLY A 145 32.95 32.66 -31.91
N PRO A 146 32.52 31.52 -32.49
CA PRO A 146 33.01 30.18 -32.09
C PRO A 146 34.53 29.99 -32.20
N ALA A 147 35.21 30.75 -33.08
CA ALA A 147 36.67 30.69 -33.25
C ALA A 147 37.44 31.32 -32.09
N SER A 148 36.81 32.19 -31.29
CA SER A 148 37.44 32.81 -30.12
C SER A 148 37.70 31.83 -28.98
N MET A 149 36.94 30.71 -28.93
CA MET A 149 36.97 29.71 -27.84
C MET A 149 36.75 30.28 -26.43
N GLN A 150 36.11 31.45 -26.32
CA GLN A 150 35.85 32.11 -25.03
C GLN A 150 34.46 31.75 -24.45
N CYS A 151 33.52 31.35 -25.31
CA CYS A 151 32.19 30.90 -24.90
C CYS A 151 31.90 29.52 -25.50
N PHE A 152 31.43 28.58 -24.67
CA PHE A 152 31.03 27.24 -25.11
C PHE A 152 29.54 27.01 -24.85
N PHE A 153 28.79 26.58 -25.86
CA PHE A 153 27.36 26.26 -25.72
C PHE A 153 27.06 25.12 -24.73
N GLY A 154 28.05 24.31 -24.35
CA GLY A 154 27.90 23.28 -23.33
C GLY A 154 27.95 23.80 -21.89
N GLU A 155 28.38 25.05 -21.68
CA GLU A 155 28.41 25.69 -20.37
C GLU A 155 27.01 26.20 -20.04
N ASP A 156 26.25 25.37 -19.31
CA ASP A 156 24.92 25.74 -18.84
C ASP A 156 25.01 26.56 -17.55
N LEU A 157 25.01 27.88 -17.71
CA LEU A 157 24.96 28.85 -16.62
C LEU A 157 23.61 28.79 -15.86
N GLU A 158 22.54 28.36 -16.54
CA GLU A 158 21.19 28.21 -16.00
C GLU A 158 20.94 26.82 -15.41
N ARG A 159 21.96 25.97 -15.33
CA ARG A 159 21.82 24.60 -14.80
C ARG A 159 21.17 24.59 -13.40
N ALA A 160 21.54 25.55 -12.56
CA ALA A 160 21.00 25.65 -11.21
C ALA A 160 19.52 26.04 -11.19
N THR A 161 19.07 26.94 -12.07
CA THR A 161 17.65 27.32 -12.17
C THR A 161 16.84 26.20 -12.80
N ASN A 162 17.36 25.55 -13.84
CA ASN A 162 16.76 24.38 -14.48
C ASN A 162 16.56 23.22 -13.48
N LEU A 163 17.57 22.93 -12.65
CA LEU A 163 17.45 21.91 -11.60
C LEU A 163 16.41 22.28 -10.55
N ARG A 164 16.31 23.55 -10.14
CA ARG A 164 15.27 24.01 -9.21
C ARG A 164 13.87 23.84 -9.79
N MET A 165 13.67 24.25 -11.05
CA MET A 165 12.39 24.08 -11.73
C MET A 165 12.01 22.60 -11.84
N GLN A 166 12.96 21.72 -12.18
CA GLN A 166 12.71 20.28 -12.21
C GLN A 166 12.33 19.74 -10.83
N GLN A 167 13.04 20.13 -9.77
CA GLN A 167 12.72 19.72 -8.40
C GLN A 167 11.33 20.19 -7.97
N GLU A 168 10.94 21.42 -8.31
CA GLU A 168 9.60 21.94 -8.03
C GLU A 168 8.52 21.18 -8.78
N GLN A 169 8.74 20.85 -10.05
CA GLN A 169 7.83 20.01 -10.84
C GLN A 169 7.70 18.62 -10.22
N PHE A 170 8.81 17.97 -9.86
CA PHE A 170 8.77 16.67 -9.20
C PHE A 170 8.02 16.72 -7.86
N ARG A 171 8.28 17.75 -7.05
CA ARG A 171 7.56 17.95 -5.78
C ARG A 171 6.06 18.08 -6.02
N TYR A 172 5.64 18.94 -6.96
CA TYR A 172 4.23 19.14 -7.28
C TYR A 172 3.56 17.84 -7.76
N SER A 173 4.22 17.07 -8.63
CA SER A 173 3.69 15.77 -9.08
C SER A 173 3.56 14.76 -7.93
N LEU A 174 4.55 14.70 -7.02
CA LEU A 174 4.51 13.81 -5.85
C LEU A 174 3.42 14.21 -4.86
N GLU A 175 3.24 15.51 -4.62
CA GLU A 175 2.15 16.03 -3.78
C GLU A 175 0.78 15.66 -4.37
N GLY A 176 0.60 15.80 -5.69
CA GLY A 176 -0.61 15.37 -6.39
C GLY A 176 -0.88 13.87 -6.23
N GLN A 177 0.13 13.02 -6.43
CA GLN A 177 0.00 11.56 -6.25
C GLN A 177 -0.34 11.17 -4.80
N LEU A 178 0.26 11.85 -3.82
CA LEU A 178 -0.01 11.59 -2.41
C LEU A 178 -1.45 11.97 -2.05
N GLN A 179 -1.94 13.10 -2.56
CA GLN A 179 -3.32 13.52 -2.37
C GLN A 179 -4.30 12.55 -3.04
N GLU A 180 -4.01 12.09 -4.27
CA GLU A 180 -4.83 11.10 -4.98
C GLU A 180 -4.88 9.77 -4.22
N GLN A 181 -3.73 9.27 -3.73
CA GLN A 181 -3.71 8.07 -2.88
C GLN A 181 -4.50 8.26 -1.59
N GLN A 182 -4.39 9.42 -0.95
CA GLN A 182 -5.11 9.69 0.27
C GLN A 182 -6.62 9.73 0.01
N GLN A 183 -7.05 10.33 -1.10
CA GLN A 183 -8.45 10.34 -1.51
C GLN A 183 -8.95 8.93 -1.82
N ALA A 184 -8.19 8.16 -2.59
CA ALA A 184 -8.52 6.76 -2.92
C ALA A 184 -8.68 5.89 -1.66
N LYS A 185 -7.81 6.08 -0.64
CA LYS A 185 -7.94 5.40 0.66
C LYS A 185 -9.18 5.82 1.45
N VAL A 186 -9.60 7.08 1.34
CA VAL A 186 -10.83 7.56 1.98
C VAL A 186 -12.05 6.96 1.26
N ASP A 187 -12.04 6.97 -0.07
CA ASP A 187 -13.11 6.41 -0.90
C ASP A 187 -13.25 4.90 -0.69
N GLU A 188 -12.14 4.16 -0.61
CA GLU A 188 -12.09 2.74 -0.26
C GLU A 188 -12.73 2.48 1.11
N LYS A 189 -12.32 3.23 2.15
CA LYS A 189 -12.92 3.11 3.49
C LYS A 189 -14.41 3.44 3.52
N CYS A 190 -14.84 4.44 2.75
CA CYS A 190 -16.25 4.79 2.63
C CYS A 190 -17.04 3.68 1.93
N ALA A 191 -16.48 3.07 0.88
CA ALA A 191 -17.08 1.94 0.18
C ALA A 191 -17.16 0.69 1.07
N ASP A 192 -16.11 0.38 1.82
CA ASP A 192 -16.07 -0.72 2.78
C ASP A 192 -17.13 -0.53 3.87
N MET A 193 -17.21 0.67 4.46
CA MET A 193 -18.23 0.99 5.47
C MET A 193 -19.65 0.83 4.92
N LEU A 194 -19.90 1.26 3.68
CA LEU A 194 -21.20 1.09 3.04
C LEU A 194 -21.50 -0.39 2.77
N SER A 195 -20.51 -1.16 2.31
CA SER A 195 -20.62 -2.60 2.10
C SER A 195 -20.97 -3.32 3.40
N ASP A 196 -20.26 -3.01 4.50
CA ASP A 196 -20.52 -3.56 5.83
C ASP A 196 -21.94 -3.25 6.31
N GLN A 197 -22.41 -2.01 6.12
CA GLN A 197 -23.78 -1.63 6.46
C GLN A 197 -24.82 -2.42 5.63
N LEU A 198 -24.59 -2.60 4.34
CA LEU A 198 -25.46 -3.39 3.48
C LEU A 198 -25.47 -4.86 3.90
N HIS A 199 -24.32 -5.45 4.21
CA HIS A 199 -24.21 -6.82 4.71
C HIS A 199 -24.94 -7.00 6.04
N LEU A 200 -24.79 -6.05 6.96
CA LEU A 200 -25.54 -6.06 8.23
C LEU A 200 -27.06 -6.00 7.98
N ALA A 201 -27.52 -5.12 7.10
CA ALA A 201 -28.94 -5.02 6.76
C ALA A 201 -29.49 -6.32 6.13
N ILE A 202 -28.75 -6.93 5.20
CA ILE A 202 -29.10 -8.21 4.58
C ILE A 202 -29.16 -9.32 5.64
N ASN A 203 -28.16 -9.40 6.52
CA ASN A 203 -28.12 -10.40 7.58
C ASN A 203 -29.29 -10.24 8.57
N MET A 204 -29.64 -9.00 8.92
CA MET A 204 -30.82 -8.71 9.75
C MET A 204 -32.12 -9.14 9.08
N GLN A 205 -32.29 -8.86 7.78
CA GLN A 205 -33.45 -9.29 7.01
C GLN A 205 -33.52 -10.82 6.91
N ALA A 206 -32.40 -11.49 6.64
CA ALA A 206 -32.32 -12.96 6.58
C ALA A 206 -32.68 -13.59 7.93
N ALA A 207 -32.16 -13.07 9.04
CA ALA A 207 -32.49 -13.55 10.38
C ALA A 207 -33.98 -13.33 10.72
N HIS A 208 -34.57 -12.22 10.27
CA HIS A 208 -36.00 -11.98 10.42
C HIS A 208 -36.85 -12.97 9.61
N LEU A 209 -36.50 -13.21 8.35
CA LEU A 209 -37.18 -14.19 7.49
C LEU A 209 -37.08 -15.62 8.05
N ALA A 210 -35.92 -16.02 8.55
CA ALA A 210 -35.73 -17.34 9.16
C ALA A 210 -36.64 -17.54 10.40
N ARG A 211 -36.75 -16.52 11.27
CA ARG A 211 -37.67 -16.56 12.42
C ARG A 211 -39.14 -16.67 11.99
N LEU A 212 -39.54 -15.94 10.96
CA LEU A 212 -40.89 -16.04 10.42
C LEU A 212 -41.17 -17.41 9.83
N GLU A 213 -40.24 -17.96 9.03
CA GLU A 213 -40.36 -19.31 8.47
C GLU A 213 -40.51 -20.37 9.58
N GLU A 214 -39.67 -20.30 10.61
CA GLU A 214 -39.74 -21.21 11.74
C GLU A 214 -41.09 -21.10 12.48
N SER A 215 -41.59 -19.87 12.69
CA SER A 215 -42.91 -19.65 13.28
C SER A 215 -44.05 -20.24 12.44
N CYS A 216 -44.00 -20.06 11.11
CA CYS A 216 -44.98 -20.62 10.16
C CYS A 216 -44.93 -22.15 10.16
N ARG A 217 -43.73 -22.72 10.13
CA ARG A 217 -43.52 -24.17 10.19
C ARG A 217 -44.09 -24.75 11.48
N MET A 218 -43.82 -24.12 12.63
CA MET A 218 -44.37 -24.55 13.91
C MET A 218 -45.90 -24.46 13.94
N ALA A 219 -46.49 -23.40 13.41
CA ALA A 219 -47.94 -23.26 13.28
C ALA A 219 -48.55 -24.34 12.38
N MET A 220 -47.93 -24.65 11.24
CA MET A 220 -48.34 -25.75 10.36
C MET A 220 -48.25 -27.11 11.04
N MET A 221 -47.14 -27.39 11.75
CA MET A 221 -46.99 -28.65 12.49
C MET A 221 -48.06 -28.78 13.58
N PHE A 222 -48.38 -27.71 14.29
CA PHE A 222 -49.45 -27.70 15.30
C PHE A 222 -50.84 -27.91 14.67
N ALA A 223 -51.14 -27.24 13.56
CA ALA A 223 -52.39 -27.43 12.84
C ALA A 223 -52.54 -28.88 12.33
N ASN A 224 -51.49 -29.45 11.76
CA ASN A 224 -51.47 -30.84 11.31
C ASN A 224 -51.62 -31.83 12.47
N ALA A 225 -50.95 -31.59 13.61
CA ALA A 225 -51.10 -32.43 14.79
C ALA A 225 -52.54 -32.42 15.31
N ASN A 226 -53.18 -31.25 15.34
CA ASN A 226 -54.58 -31.12 15.75
C ASN A 226 -55.53 -31.80 14.76
N ALA A 227 -55.32 -31.64 13.45
CA ALA A 227 -56.10 -32.32 12.41
C ALA A 227 -55.96 -33.84 12.52
N ASN A 228 -54.74 -34.36 12.67
CA ASN A 228 -54.49 -35.79 12.88
C ASN A 228 -55.16 -36.31 14.15
N LYS A 229 -55.13 -35.54 15.25
CA LYS A 229 -55.81 -35.89 16.50
C LYS A 229 -57.32 -35.93 16.32
N ALA A 230 -57.91 -34.96 15.62
CA ALA A 230 -59.34 -34.93 15.31
C ALA A 230 -59.74 -36.11 14.42
N GLN A 231 -58.95 -36.41 13.38
CA GLN A 231 -59.18 -37.55 12.50
C GLN A 231 -59.08 -38.88 13.25
N ALA A 232 -58.10 -39.04 14.15
CA ALA A 232 -57.98 -40.23 14.98
C ALA A 232 -59.19 -40.41 15.91
N ALA A 233 -59.70 -39.33 16.49
CA ALA A 233 -60.92 -39.36 17.29
C ALA A 233 -62.15 -39.73 16.47
N GLU A 234 -62.29 -39.19 15.25
CA GLU A 234 -63.38 -39.54 14.34
C GLU A 234 -63.34 -41.02 13.95
N VAL A 235 -62.16 -41.55 13.62
CA VAL A 235 -61.98 -42.97 13.29
C VAL A 235 -62.32 -43.85 14.50
N ALA A 236 -61.90 -43.47 15.71
CA ALA A 236 -62.21 -44.21 16.93
C ALA A 236 -63.73 -44.25 17.20
N GLU A 237 -64.45 -43.13 17.03
CA GLU A 237 -65.90 -43.09 17.17
C GLU A 237 -66.61 -43.93 16.09
N ARG A 238 -66.14 -43.88 14.83
CA ARG A 238 -66.67 -44.74 13.75
C ARG A 238 -66.51 -46.22 14.09
N GLN A 239 -65.32 -46.63 14.55
CA GLN A 239 -65.07 -48.02 14.96
C GLN A 239 -65.95 -48.43 16.13
N ARG A 240 -66.18 -47.53 17.11
CA ARG A 240 -67.08 -47.79 18.23
C ARG A 240 -68.52 -48.01 17.75
N LEU A 241 -69.02 -47.14 16.86
CA LEU A 241 -70.36 -47.26 16.28
C LEU A 241 -70.50 -48.53 15.43
N GLU A 242 -69.50 -48.86 14.62
CA GLU A 242 -69.46 -50.11 13.86
C GLU A 242 -69.49 -51.33 14.79
N HIS A 243 -68.71 -51.30 15.87
CA HIS A 243 -68.71 -52.37 16.86
C HIS A 243 -70.08 -52.52 17.53
N GLN A 244 -70.73 -51.41 17.90
CA GLN A 244 -72.10 -51.43 18.45
C GLN A 244 -73.10 -52.02 17.45
N ARG A 245 -73.06 -51.58 16.18
CA ARG A 245 -73.92 -52.13 15.12
C ARG A 245 -73.68 -53.62 14.92
N GLN A 246 -72.43 -54.05 14.98
CA GLN A 246 -72.09 -55.46 14.86
C GLN A 246 -72.60 -56.27 16.05
N GLN A 247 -72.50 -55.75 17.28
CA GLN A 247 -73.11 -56.37 18.45
C GLN A 247 -74.64 -56.47 18.33
N GLU A 248 -75.31 -55.40 17.89
CA GLU A 248 -76.75 -55.39 17.64
C GLU A 248 -77.15 -56.42 16.58
N ALA A 249 -76.41 -56.48 15.46
CA ALA A 249 -76.65 -57.45 14.40
C ALA A 249 -76.45 -58.89 14.90
N ASN A 250 -75.39 -59.15 15.67
CA ASN A 250 -75.14 -60.46 16.28
C ASN A 250 -76.27 -60.85 17.25
N LEU A 251 -76.75 -59.91 18.08
CA LEU A 251 -77.88 -60.17 18.99
C LEU A 251 -79.16 -60.47 18.22
N MET A 252 -79.45 -59.70 17.17
CA MET A 252 -80.59 -59.95 16.29
C MET A 252 -80.49 -61.32 15.60
N GLU A 253 -79.30 -61.71 15.15
CA GLU A 253 -79.07 -63.04 14.57
C GLU A 253 -79.33 -64.14 15.61
N ILE A 254 -78.79 -64.02 16.82
CA ILE A 254 -79.02 -64.97 17.92
C ILE A 254 -80.51 -65.07 18.22
N GLN A 255 -81.21 -63.93 18.34
CA GLN A 255 -82.66 -63.92 18.59
C GLN A 255 -83.42 -64.62 17.46
N ASN A 256 -83.11 -64.30 16.20
CA ASN A 256 -83.72 -64.93 15.04
C ASN A 256 -83.49 -66.45 15.02
N GLN A 257 -82.28 -66.91 15.38
CA GLN A 257 -81.97 -68.33 15.50
C GLN A 257 -82.78 -68.98 16.62
N ILE A 258 -82.84 -68.36 17.81
CA ILE A 258 -83.61 -68.87 18.97
C ILE A 258 -85.10 -68.98 18.63
N THR A 259 -85.67 -67.99 17.93
CA THR A 259 -87.08 -67.99 17.51
C THR A 259 -87.34 -68.78 16.24
N SER A 260 -86.29 -69.29 15.59
CA SER A 260 -86.43 -70.06 14.36
C SER A 260 -87.24 -71.31 14.60
N ASP A 261 -88.05 -71.67 13.61
CA ASP A 261 -88.85 -72.88 13.57
C ASP A 261 -88.01 -74.17 13.72
N LEU A 262 -86.72 -74.11 13.37
CA LEU A 262 -85.79 -75.22 13.55
C LEU A 262 -85.48 -75.47 15.03
N LEU A 263 -85.05 -74.45 15.77
CA LEU A 263 -84.64 -74.58 17.18
C LEU A 263 -85.82 -74.67 18.15
N THR A 264 -86.94 -74.01 17.84
CA THR A 264 -88.19 -74.09 18.64
C THR A 264 -88.98 -75.38 18.39
N GLU A 265 -88.53 -76.18 17.43
CA GLU A 265 -89.20 -77.36 16.93
C GLU A 265 -90.70 -77.19 16.63
N ASN A 266 -91.10 -76.00 16.16
CA ASN A 266 -92.50 -75.63 15.97
C ASN A 266 -93.30 -76.69 15.18
N PRO A 267 -94.38 -77.28 15.74
CA PRO A 267 -95.16 -78.32 15.07
C PRO A 267 -96.02 -77.78 13.92
N GLN A 268 -96.24 -76.46 13.85
CA GLN A 268 -97.05 -75.83 12.79
C GLN A 268 -96.37 -75.92 11.42
N VAL A 269 -95.04 -76.04 11.37
CA VAL A 269 -94.26 -76.24 10.13
C VAL A 269 -94.66 -77.52 9.40
N ALA A 270 -95.18 -78.51 10.12
CA ALA A 270 -95.62 -79.78 9.55
C ALA A 270 -96.96 -79.68 8.82
N GLN A 271 -97.72 -78.58 9.01
CA GLN A 271 -99.03 -78.40 8.38
C GLN A 271 -98.88 -77.98 6.92
N ASN A 272 -99.63 -78.64 6.04
CA ASN A 272 -99.66 -78.27 4.64
C ASN A 272 -100.60 -77.06 4.42
N SER A 273 -100.06 -75.96 3.87
CA SER A 273 -100.82 -74.73 3.60
C SER A 273 -102.04 -74.93 2.70
N THR A 274 -102.01 -75.91 1.79
CA THR A 274 -103.10 -76.13 0.80
C THR A 274 -104.09 -77.20 1.27
N ALA A 275 -103.69 -78.07 2.19
CA ALA A 275 -104.50 -79.19 2.65
C ALA A 275 -104.30 -79.40 4.17
N PRO A 276 -105.12 -78.76 5.03
CA PRO A 276 -104.94 -78.80 6.49
C PRO A 276 -104.96 -80.20 7.11
N HIS A 277 -105.60 -81.16 6.45
CA HIS A 277 -105.69 -82.55 6.89
C HIS A 277 -104.46 -83.40 6.50
N ARG A 278 -103.53 -82.87 5.69
CA ARG A 278 -102.30 -83.55 5.30
C ARG A 278 -101.10 -82.93 6.01
N VAL A 279 -100.25 -83.80 6.54
CA VAL A 279 -98.98 -83.42 7.15
C VAL A 279 -97.85 -83.57 6.13
N LEU A 280 -96.90 -82.64 6.12
CA LEU A 280 -95.69 -82.73 5.31
C LEU A 280 -94.78 -83.84 5.85
N PRO A 281 -94.45 -84.89 5.06
CA PRO A 281 -93.75 -86.08 5.57
C PRO A 281 -92.39 -85.78 6.20
N TYR A 282 -91.63 -84.84 5.64
CA TYR A 282 -90.28 -84.50 6.09
C TYR A 282 -90.22 -83.56 7.30
N CYS A 283 -91.36 -82.96 7.70
CA CYS A 283 -91.47 -82.08 8.86
C CYS A 283 -92.30 -82.70 9.99
N TRP A 284 -92.68 -83.98 9.89
CA TRP A 284 -93.53 -84.62 10.88
C TRP A 284 -92.78 -84.93 12.19
N LYS A 285 -93.24 -84.35 13.30
CA LYS A 285 -92.63 -84.46 14.64
C LYS A 285 -93.52 -85.21 15.65
N GLY A 286 -94.27 -86.20 15.16
CA GLY A 286 -95.19 -86.99 15.98
C GLY A 286 -96.61 -86.44 16.08
N MET A 287 -97.45 -87.09 16.89
CA MET A 287 -98.87 -86.73 17.07
C MET A 287 -99.03 -85.58 18.06
N THR A 288 -100.03 -84.73 17.83
CA THR A 288 -100.33 -83.61 18.75
C THR A 288 -100.80 -84.14 20.11
N PRO A 289 -100.59 -83.41 21.22
CA PRO A 289 -101.09 -83.83 22.53
C PRO A 289 -102.60 -84.07 22.53
N GLU A 290 -103.37 -83.32 21.76
CA GLU A 290 -104.82 -83.49 21.61
C GLU A 290 -105.16 -84.81 20.92
N GLN A 291 -104.44 -85.17 19.83
CA GLN A 291 -104.63 -86.45 19.14
C GLN A 291 -104.29 -87.64 20.04
N ARG A 292 -103.20 -87.55 20.81
CA ARG A 292 -102.83 -88.60 21.78
C ARG A 292 -103.85 -88.71 22.91
N ALA A 293 -104.42 -87.60 23.37
CA ALA A 293 -105.47 -87.60 24.37
C ALA A 293 -106.76 -88.27 23.83
N ALA A 294 -107.13 -87.99 22.57
CA ALA A 294 -108.25 -88.65 21.92
C ALA A 294 -108.05 -90.18 21.82
N ILE A 295 -106.87 -90.63 21.39
CA ILE A 295 -106.55 -92.07 21.33
C ILE A 295 -106.64 -92.72 22.71
N ARG A 296 -106.11 -92.08 23.77
CA ARG A 296 -106.21 -92.61 25.13
C ARG A 296 -107.66 -92.72 25.60
N LYS A 297 -108.50 -91.75 25.27
CA LYS A 297 -109.93 -91.77 25.56
C LYS A 297 -110.62 -92.93 24.83
N ASP A 298 -110.30 -93.13 23.56
CA ASP A 298 -110.86 -94.23 22.76
C ASP A 298 -110.41 -95.61 23.29
N GLN A 299 -109.17 -95.74 23.74
CA GLN A 299 -108.67 -96.95 24.40
C GLN A 299 -109.41 -97.23 25.71
N GLU A 300 -109.66 -96.20 26.52
CA GLU A 300 -110.43 -96.33 27.75
C GLU A 300 -111.87 -96.80 27.47
N THR A 301 -112.51 -96.27 26.43
CA THR A 301 -113.83 -96.74 26.00
C THR A 301 -113.79 -98.20 25.54
N GLN A 302 -112.77 -98.61 24.78
CA GLN A 302 -112.61 -100.01 24.36
C GLN A 302 -112.41 -100.97 25.54
N CYS A 303 -111.62 -100.57 26.55
CA CYS A 303 -111.46 -101.35 27.78
C CYS A 303 -112.82 -101.56 28.47
N ARG A 304 -113.60 -100.49 28.64
CA ARG A 304 -114.93 -100.55 29.26
C ARG A 304 -115.90 -101.43 28.46
N GLU A 305 -115.90 -101.31 27.12
CA GLU A 305 -116.72 -102.16 26.25
C GLU A 305 -116.33 -103.63 26.35
N LYS A 306 -115.03 -103.94 26.43
CA LYS A 306 -114.53 -105.31 26.57
C LYS A 306 -114.87 -105.91 27.93
N GLU A 307 -114.76 -105.13 29.01
CA GLU A 307 -115.22 -105.54 30.35
C GLU A 307 -116.72 -105.82 30.37
N ALA A 308 -117.53 -104.95 29.75
CA ALA A 308 -118.98 -105.16 29.64
C ALA A 308 -119.33 -106.43 28.86
N LYS A 309 -118.61 -106.73 27.76
CA LYS A 309 -118.76 -108.00 27.02
C LYS A 309 -118.42 -109.20 27.89
N HIS A 310 -117.32 -109.15 28.64
CA HIS A 310 -116.92 -110.25 29.50
C HIS A 310 -117.94 -110.51 30.63
N GLN A 311 -118.52 -109.46 31.22
CA GLN A 311 -119.60 -109.59 32.20
C GLN A 311 -120.87 -110.22 31.59
N ALA A 312 -121.22 -109.86 30.34
CA ALA A 312 -122.35 -110.46 29.64
C ALA A 312 -122.11 -111.95 29.32
N GLU A 313 -120.89 -112.33 28.92
CA GLU A 313 -120.49 -113.72 28.71
C GLU A 313 -120.56 -114.53 30.02
N GLN A 314 -120.03 -114.00 31.12
CA GLN A 314 -120.14 -114.64 32.43
C GLN A 314 -121.60 -114.83 32.87
N ALA A 315 -122.47 -113.85 32.62
CA ALA A 315 -123.89 -113.98 32.92
C ALA A 315 -124.55 -115.12 32.12
N LEU A 316 -124.25 -115.23 30.82
CA LEU A 316 -124.73 -116.33 29.99
C LEU A 316 -124.21 -117.69 30.47
N ASP A 317 -122.93 -117.77 30.85
CA ASP A 317 -122.36 -119.02 31.39
C ASP A 317 -123.06 -119.43 32.70
N THR A 318 -123.34 -118.48 33.60
CA THR A 318 -124.12 -118.78 34.83
C THR A 318 -125.56 -119.22 34.53
N GLU A 319 -126.20 -118.65 33.50
CA GLU A 319 -127.51 -119.10 33.04
C GLU A 319 -127.44 -120.54 32.52
N TRP A 320 -126.41 -120.88 31.72
CA TRP A 320 -126.18 -122.24 31.23
C TRP A 320 -125.90 -123.24 32.35
N GLU A 321 -125.08 -122.86 33.34
CA GLU A 321 -124.83 -123.68 34.53
C GLU A 321 -126.12 -123.93 35.32
N SER A 322 -126.95 -122.89 35.51
CA SER A 322 -128.24 -123.04 36.18
C SER A 322 -129.20 -123.98 35.43
N GLN A 323 -129.27 -123.87 34.10
CA GLN A 323 -130.07 -124.76 33.25
C GLN A 323 -129.55 -126.20 33.35
N THR A 324 -128.23 -126.40 33.39
CA THR A 324 -127.61 -127.72 33.54
C THR A 324 -127.96 -128.35 34.89
N ILE A 325 -127.93 -127.57 35.98
CA ILE A 325 -128.34 -128.02 37.32
C ILE A 325 -129.83 -128.40 37.32
N HIS A 326 -130.70 -127.58 36.71
CA HIS A 326 -132.13 -127.90 36.61
C HIS A 326 -132.39 -129.18 35.79
N LEU A 327 -131.67 -129.38 34.69
CA LEU A 327 -131.75 -130.62 33.89
C LEU A 327 -131.24 -131.84 34.67
N ALA A 328 -130.16 -131.70 35.44
CA ALA A 328 -129.63 -132.77 36.29
C ALA A 328 -130.61 -133.14 37.42
N GLN A 329 -131.27 -132.16 38.02
CA GLN A 329 -132.35 -132.39 39.00
C GLN A 329 -133.52 -133.15 38.38
N ALA A 330 -133.99 -132.74 37.19
CA ALA A 330 -135.06 -133.44 36.48
C ALA A 330 -134.68 -134.88 36.09
N ALA A 331 -133.41 -135.13 35.74
CA ALA A 331 -132.92 -136.48 35.46
C ALA A 331 -132.89 -137.39 36.71
N LEU A 332 -132.51 -136.84 37.87
CA LEU A 332 -132.57 -137.55 39.15
C LEU A 332 -134.01 -137.90 39.54
N GLU A 333 -134.97 -136.97 39.36
CA GLU A 333 -136.39 -137.23 39.61
C GLU A 333 -136.94 -138.34 38.68
N LEU A 334 -136.53 -138.36 37.41
CA LEU A 334 -136.88 -139.45 36.48
C LEU A 334 -136.26 -140.80 36.90
N GLU A 335 -135.00 -140.82 37.35
CA GLU A 335 -134.38 -142.04 37.89
C GLU A 335 -135.11 -142.58 39.13
N GLU A 336 -135.57 -141.69 40.03
CA GLU A 336 -136.36 -142.11 41.19
C GLU A 336 -137.70 -142.72 40.77
N GLN A 337 -138.40 -142.12 39.81
CA GLN A 337 -139.64 -142.69 39.25
C GLN A 337 -139.40 -144.06 38.60
N GLU A 338 -138.30 -144.25 37.87
CA GLU A 338 -137.93 -145.55 37.31
C GLU A 338 -137.65 -146.59 38.41
N ARG A 339 -136.98 -146.20 39.50
CA ARG A 339 -136.72 -147.09 40.64
C ARG A 339 -138.01 -147.51 41.34
N GLU A 340 -138.96 -146.60 41.51
CA GLU A 340 -140.27 -146.89 42.09
C GLU A 340 -141.06 -147.87 41.21
N LEU A 341 -141.14 -147.63 39.90
CA LEU A 341 -141.76 -148.55 38.92
C LEU A 341 -141.09 -149.93 38.94
N CYS A 342 -139.75 -149.99 38.96
CA CYS A 342 -139.02 -151.26 39.07
C CYS A 342 -139.31 -152.02 40.37
N ALA A 343 -139.51 -151.32 41.48
CA ALA A 343 -139.88 -151.91 42.76
C ALA A 343 -141.31 -152.48 42.73
N GLU A 344 -142.26 -151.79 42.08
CA GLU A 344 -143.62 -152.29 41.86
C GLU A 344 -143.64 -153.55 40.99
N PHE A 345 -142.89 -153.57 39.88
CA PHE A 345 -142.76 -154.76 39.04
C PHE A 345 -142.19 -155.97 39.81
N ARG A 346 -141.20 -155.76 40.70
CA ARG A 346 -140.66 -156.83 41.55
C ARG A 346 -141.69 -157.34 42.57
N ARG A 347 -142.50 -156.46 43.16
CA ARG A 347 -143.61 -156.87 44.05
C ARG A 347 -144.64 -157.71 43.30
N GLY A 348 -145.03 -157.29 42.09
CA GLY A 348 -145.98 -158.01 41.23
C GLY A 348 -145.50 -159.41 40.84
N LEU A 349 -144.22 -159.55 40.45
CA LEU A 349 -143.60 -160.85 40.17
C LEU A 349 -143.52 -161.75 41.41
N GLY A 350 -143.31 -161.18 42.60
CA GLY A 350 -143.34 -161.92 43.87
C GLY A 350 -144.71 -162.53 44.18
N SER A 351 -145.80 -161.76 43.98
CA SER A 351 -147.16 -162.27 44.15
C SER A 351 -147.55 -163.33 43.12
N PHE A 352 -147.11 -163.18 41.87
CA PHE A 352 -147.39 -164.13 40.79
C PHE A 352 -146.69 -165.48 41.01
N ASN A 353 -145.43 -165.46 41.46
CA ASN A 353 -144.70 -166.68 41.81
C ASN A 353 -145.31 -167.41 43.03
N GLN A 354 -145.90 -166.68 43.99
CA GLN A 354 -146.61 -167.31 45.12
C GLN A 354 -147.94 -167.95 44.70
N GLN A 355 -148.64 -167.42 43.69
CA GLN A 355 -149.84 -168.04 43.14
C GLN A 355 -149.51 -169.32 42.36
N LEU A 356 -148.48 -169.28 41.50
CA LEU A 356 -147.97 -170.46 40.78
C LEU A 356 -147.53 -171.59 41.72
N ALA A 357 -146.91 -171.25 42.86
CA ALA A 357 -146.50 -172.24 43.87
C ALA A 357 -147.68 -172.88 44.63
N LYS A 358 -148.84 -172.20 44.71
CA LYS A 358 -150.07 -172.77 45.28
C LYS A 358 -150.78 -173.69 44.28
N GLU A 359 -150.79 -173.33 43.01
CA GLU A 359 -151.40 -174.15 41.94
C GLU A 359 -150.63 -175.47 41.73
N GLN A 360 -149.32 -175.51 41.92
CA GLN A 360 -148.54 -176.76 41.84
C GLN A 360 -148.69 -177.69 43.04
N LYS A 361 -149.26 -177.23 44.17
CA LYS A 361 -149.51 -178.06 45.36
C LYS A 361 -150.96 -178.56 45.48
N ALA A 362 -151.85 -178.14 44.59
CA ALA A 362 -153.24 -178.57 44.56
C ALA A 362 -153.56 -179.26 43.22
N GLN A 363 -153.21 -180.55 43.17
CA GLN A 363 -154.10 -181.55 42.57
C GLN A 363 -155.44 -181.57 43.31
#